data_AF-A0A937VYT3-F1
#
_entry.id   AF-A0A937VYT3-F1
#
_cell.length_a   1.000
_cell.length_b   1.000
_cell.length_c   1.000
_cell.angle_alpha   90.00
_cell.angle_beta   90.00
_cell.angle_gamma   90.00
#
_symmetry.space_group_name_H-M   'P 1'
#
loop_
_entity.id
_entity.type
_entity.pdbx_description
1 polymer ?
#
loop_
_entity_poly.entity_id
_entity_poly.type
_entity_poly.pdbx_seq_one_letter_code
_entity_poly.pdbx_strand_id
1 'polypeptide(L)' 'MQALWPLQDAKNRFSELVEQALHDGPQVVTRHGKATVVVLSG' A
#
# COMPACT_ATOMS: atom_id res chain seq x y z
N MET A 1 -12.21 -1.56 -4.20
CA MET A 1 -11.68 -2.58 -3.28
C MET A 1 -10.36 -2.03 -2.77
N GLN A 2 -10.13 -1.97 -1.45
CA GLN A 2 -8.85 -1.47 -0.93
C GLN A 2 -7.73 -2.41 -1.39
N ALA A 3 -6.74 -1.88 -2.11
CA ALA A 3 -5.60 -2.68 -2.52
C ALA A 3 -4.76 -2.99 -1.28
N LEU A 4 -4.63 -4.29 -1.00
CA LEU A 4 -3.95 -4.83 0.18
C LEU A 4 -2.54 -5.24 -0.23
N TRP A 5 -1.55 -4.55 0.33
CA TRP A 5 -0.14 -4.77 0.08
C TRP A 5 0.48 -5.55 1.24
N PRO A 6 0.95 -6.79 1.05
CA PRO A 6 1.83 -7.42 2.02
C PRO A 6 3.09 -6.56 2.25
N LEU A 7 3.53 -6.42 3.49
CA LEU A 7 4.65 -5.54 3.86
C LEU A 7 5.94 -5.83 3.06
N GLN A 8 6.18 -7.10 2.73
CA GLN A 8 7.31 -7.51 1.89
C GLN A 8 7.21 -6.97 0.46
N ASP A 9 6.02 -6.97 -0.12
CA ASP A 9 5.78 -6.49 -1.49
C ASP A 9 5.81 -4.96 -1.51
N ALA A 10 5.20 -4.33 -0.50
CA ALA A 10 5.28 -2.88 -0.30
C ALA A 10 6.74 -2.39 -0.21
N LYS A 11 7.61 -3.15 0.47
CA LYS A 11 9.04 -2.82 0.56
C LYS A 11 9.75 -2.96 -0.79
N ASN A 12 9.47 -4.03 -1.53
CA ASN A 12 10.15 -4.34 -2.78
C ASN A 12 9.66 -3.47 -3.96
N ARG A 13 8.42 -2.97 -3.89
CA ARG A 13 7.74 -2.23 -4.97
C ARG A 13 7.21 -0.89 -4.45
N PHE A 14 7.97 -0.24 -3.58
CA PHE A 14 7.51 0.98 -2.91
C PHE A 14 7.12 2.10 -3.88
N SER A 15 7.85 2.28 -4.98
CA SER A 15 7.51 3.27 -6.01
C SER A 15 6.13 3.03 -6.62
N GLU A 16 5.78 1.78 -6.92
CA GLU A 16 4.46 1.45 -7.47
C GLU A 16 3.34 1.66 -6.44
N LEU A 17 3.58 1.29 -5.19
CA LEU A 17 2.65 1.56 -4.10
C LEU A 17 2.35 3.07 -3.98
N VAL A 18 3.36 3.92 -4.15
CA VAL A 18 3.21 5.38 -4.14
C VAL A 18 2.41 5.86 -5.36
N GLU A 19 2.72 5.37 -6.56
CA GLU A 19 1.95 5.70 -7.78
C GLU A 19 0.47 5.32 -7.63
N GLN A 20 0.17 4.13 -7.08
CA GLN A 20 -1.22 3.75 -6.80
C GLN A 20 -1.86 4.64 -5.73
N ALA A 21 -1.11 5.10 -4.73
CA ALA A 21 -1.64 6.07 -3.77
C ALA A 21 -2.00 7.40 -4.44
N LEU A 22 -1.18 7.88 -5.36
CA LEU A 22 -1.39 9.13 -6.11
C LEU A 22 -2.57 9.03 -7.08
N HIS A 23 -2.70 7.91 -7.79
CA HIS A 23 -3.68 7.77 -8.88
C HIS A 23 -4.98 7.09 -8.47
N ASP A 24 -4.90 6.05 -7.65
CA ASP A 24 -6.03 5.19 -7.28
C ASP A 24 -6.56 5.47 -5.86
N GLY A 25 -5.88 6.34 -5.12
CA GLY A 25 -6.23 6.73 -3.75
C GLY A 25 -5.59 5.84 -2.68
N PRO A 26 -6.03 5.93 -1.41
CA PRO A 26 -5.36 5.30 -0.27
C PRO A 26 -5.05 3.81 -0.43
N GLN A 27 -3.82 3.42 -0.07
CA GLN A 27 -3.33 2.04 -0.20
C GLN A 27 -3.08 1.42 1.17
N VAL A 28 -3.52 0.17 1.39
CA VAL A 28 -3.40 -0.48 2.70
C VAL A 28 -2.25 -1.46 2.72
N VAL A 29 -1.32 -1.29 3.65
CA VAL A 29 -0.23 -2.24 3.89
C VAL A 29 -0.58 -3.17 5.05
N THR A 30 -0.34 -4.47 4.86
CA THR A 30 -0.62 -5.54 5.79
C THR A 30 0.66 -6.21 6.28
N ARG A 31 0.67 -6.66 7.54
CA ARG A 31 1.73 -7.52 8.10
C ARG A 31 1.10 -8.82 8.57
N HIS A 32 1.59 -9.95 8.07
CA HIS A 32 1.00 -11.28 8.32
C HIS A 32 -0.52 -11.30 8.06
N GLY A 33 -0.97 -10.68 6.96
CA GLY A 33 -2.38 -10.61 6.56
C GLY A 33 -3.24 -9.61 7.34
N LYS A 34 -2.69 -8.89 8.33
CA LYS A 34 -3.42 -7.89 9.11
C LYS A 34 -3.11 -6.48 8.63
N ALA A 35 -4.13 -5.68 8.32
CA ALA A 35 -3.96 -4.26 8.00
C ALA A 35 -3.21 -3.54 9.13
N THR A 36 -2.13 -2.85 8.79
CA THR A 36 -1.21 -2.25 9.78
C THR A 36 -0.94 -0.78 9.48
N VAL A 37 -0.85 -0.39 8.20
CA VAL A 37 -0.54 0.98 7.78
C VAL A 37 -1.38 1.34 6.56
N VAL A 38 -1.67 2.63 6.37
CA VAL A 38 -2.29 3.17 5.14
C VAL A 38 -1.35 4.22 4.55
N VAL A 39 -1.09 4.15 3.26
CA VAL A 39 -0.36 5.15 2.48
C VAL A 39 -1.37 6.11 1.87
N LEU A 40 -1.16 7.40 2.10
CA LEU A 40 -1.97 8.49 1.56
C LEU A 40 -1.09 9.34 0.65
N SER A 41 -1.64 9.77 -0.47
CA SER A 41 -1.10 10.85 -1.29
C SER A 41 -1.62 12.21 -0.80
N GLY A 42 -0.85 13.26 -1.07
CA GLY A 42 -1.22 14.66 -0.80
C GLY A 42 -1.74 15.36 -2.04
#